data_AF-A0A1F9UGP7-F1
#
_entry.id   AF-A0A1F9UGP7-F1
#
_cell.length_a   1.000
_cell.length_b   1.000
_cell.length_c   1.000
_cell.angle_alpha   90.00
_cell.angle_beta   90.00
_cell.angle_gamma   90.00
#
_symmetry.space_group_name_H-M   'P 1'
#
loop_
_entity.id
_entity.type
_entity.pdbx_description
1 polymer ?
#
loop_
_entity_poly.entity_id
_entity_poly.type
_entity_poly.pdbx_seq_one_letter_code
_entity_poly.pdbx_strand_id
1 'polypeptide(L)'
;MANTNELKNVIEPALSERFWKTKNAQQVVPSLGLRRELFGMEFDGIGINREQKTLYFCEITVSGFLGHRGKDFHIGATRKFADAFARFSIITHSLTKASLLRAAERDYDIKLEHIRCHLVVPKGSRFIRALGYRTRLLEMGVMDLTEIELPDNEGEILNRVLKAASAEMS
;
A
#
# COMPACT_ATOMS: atom_id res chain seq x y z
N MET A 1 5.40 26.74 1.01
CA MET A 1 5.58 25.35 0.56
C MET A 1 5.31 24.48 1.76
N ALA A 2 4.12 23.91 1.84
CA ALA A 2 3.70 23.10 2.96
C ALA A 2 4.68 21.94 3.09
N ASN A 3 5.31 21.84 4.26
CA ASN A 3 6.29 20.80 4.53
C ASN A 3 5.56 19.46 4.68
N THR A 4 5.37 18.75 3.56
CA THR A 4 4.71 17.44 3.54
C THR A 4 5.62 16.31 4.01
N ASN A 5 6.83 16.60 4.49
CA ASN A 5 7.77 15.59 4.98
C ASN A 5 7.19 14.81 6.17
N GLU A 6 6.33 15.40 6.99
CA GLU A 6 5.66 14.68 8.09
C GLU A 6 4.74 13.56 7.58
N LEU A 7 4.15 13.70 6.38
CA LEU A 7 3.36 12.61 5.78
C LEU A 7 4.23 11.37 5.52
N LYS A 8 5.43 11.59 4.97
CA LYS A 8 6.39 10.52 4.64
C LYS A 8 7.15 9.99 5.84
N ASN A 9 7.45 10.85 6.82
CA ASN A 9 8.33 10.49 7.93
C ASN A 9 7.57 10.03 9.18
N VAL A 10 6.26 10.31 9.26
CA VAL A 10 5.43 9.95 10.42
C VAL A 10 4.24 9.10 9.98
N ILE A 11 3.43 9.59 9.04
CA ILE A 11 2.16 8.94 8.72
C ILE A 11 2.34 7.64 7.92
N GLU A 12 3.12 7.66 6.83
CA GLU A 12 3.39 6.45 6.03
C GLU A 12 4.06 5.34 6.87
N PRO A 13 5.06 5.61 7.72
CA PRO A 13 5.60 4.63 8.67
C PRO A 13 4.55 4.10 9.66
N ALA A 14 3.69 4.96 10.22
CA ALA A 14 2.63 4.53 11.14
C ALA A 14 1.61 3.61 10.45
N LEU A 15 1.23 3.91 9.21
CA LEU A 15 0.38 3.05 8.39
C LEU A 15 1.04 1.70 8.12
N SER A 16 2.32 1.70 7.75
CA SER A 16 3.12 0.51 7.50
C SER A 16 3.18 -0.39 8.72
N GLU A 17 3.60 0.16 9.87
CA GLU A 17 3.73 -0.59 11.12
C GLU A 17 2.41 -1.26 11.54
N ARG A 18 1.30 -0.50 11.45
CA ARG A 18 -0.03 -1.02 11.79
C ARG A 18 -0.53 -2.05 10.80
N PHE A 19 -0.25 -1.88 9.52
CA PHE A 19 -0.57 -2.87 8.51
C PHE A 19 0.12 -4.21 8.82
N TRP A 20 1.42 -4.19 9.09
CA TRP A 20 2.19 -5.39 9.43
C TRP A 20 1.69 -6.06 10.70
N LYS A 21 1.40 -5.29 11.75
CA LYS A 21 0.76 -5.79 12.98
C LYS A 21 -0.60 -6.45 12.69
N THR A 22 -1.44 -5.80 11.89
CA THR A 22 -2.79 -6.31 11.53
C THR A 22 -2.72 -7.62 10.74
N LYS A 23 -1.71 -7.78 9.89
CA LYS A 23 -1.51 -9.00 9.09
C LYS A 23 -0.68 -10.06 9.80
N ASN A 24 -0.25 -9.84 11.05
CA ASN A 24 0.74 -10.66 11.75
C ASN A 24 1.94 -11.00 10.85
N ALA A 25 2.43 -10.01 10.11
CA ALA A 25 3.50 -10.19 9.14
C ALA A 25 4.71 -9.36 9.53
N GLN A 26 5.90 -9.86 9.22
CA GLN A 26 7.15 -9.14 9.41
C GLN A 26 7.57 -8.53 8.08
N GLN A 27 7.83 -7.22 8.05
CA GLN A 27 8.40 -6.57 6.88
C GLN A 27 9.82 -7.10 6.62
N VAL A 28 10.12 -7.39 5.36
CA VAL A 28 11.41 -7.92 4.92
C VAL A 28 11.99 -7.04 3.82
N VAL A 29 13.32 -7.02 3.75
CA VAL A 29 14.03 -6.46 2.61
C VAL A 29 14.21 -7.56 1.57
N PRO A 30 13.78 -7.38 0.31
CA PRO A 30 13.93 -8.40 -0.71
C PRO A 30 15.41 -8.60 -1.04
N SER A 31 15.83 -9.88 -1.06
CA SER A 31 17.17 -10.27 -1.48
C SER A 31 17.39 -9.98 -2.98
N LEU A 32 18.64 -10.12 -3.46
CA LEU A 32 18.92 -10.03 -4.90
C LEU A 32 18.12 -11.07 -5.72
N GLY A 33 17.90 -12.26 -5.16
CA GLY A 33 17.11 -13.32 -5.77
C GLY A 33 15.67 -12.88 -5.98
N LEU A 34 14.99 -12.50 -4.90
CA LEU A 34 13.62 -11.99 -4.96
C LEU A 34 13.49 -10.75 -5.84
N ARG A 35 14.44 -9.80 -5.79
CA ARG A 35 14.42 -8.58 -6.63
C ARG A 35 14.44 -8.87 -8.13
N ARG A 36 15.14 -9.91 -8.58
CA ARG A 36 15.16 -10.31 -10.00
C ARG A 36 13.77 -10.74 -10.47
N GLU A 37 13.06 -11.47 -9.63
CA GLU A 37 11.69 -11.93 -9.91
C GLU A 37 10.65 -10.81 -9.83
N LEU A 38 11.01 -9.63 -9.29
CA LEU A 38 10.16 -8.45 -9.27
C LEU A 38 10.29 -7.59 -10.54
N PHE A 39 11.16 -7.95 -11.50
CA PHE A 39 11.29 -7.23 -12.78
C PHE A 39 11.53 -5.72 -12.64
N GLY A 40 12.22 -5.28 -11.59
CA GLY A 40 12.45 -3.87 -11.30
C GLY A 40 11.23 -3.13 -10.73
N MET A 41 10.13 -3.83 -10.43
CA MET A 41 9.02 -3.27 -9.66
C MET A 41 9.47 -3.02 -8.22
N GLU A 42 9.25 -1.79 -7.76
CA GLU A 42 9.40 -1.42 -6.37
C GLU A 42 8.04 -1.51 -5.68
N PHE A 43 8.03 -1.77 -4.37
CA PHE A 43 6.83 -1.76 -3.55
C PHE A 43 7.14 -1.00 -2.27
N ASP A 44 6.16 -0.30 -1.71
CA ASP A 44 6.35 0.39 -0.43
C ASP A 44 6.69 -0.60 0.70
N GLY A 45 6.22 -1.84 0.58
CA GLY A 45 6.64 -2.90 1.49
C GLY A 45 6.35 -4.32 1.01
N ILE A 46 7.21 -5.23 1.47
CA ILE A 46 7.10 -6.67 1.30
C ILE A 46 7.19 -7.28 2.70
N GLY A 47 6.31 -8.23 3.03
CA GLY A 47 6.30 -8.84 4.34
C GLY A 47 5.91 -10.31 4.30
N ILE A 48 6.24 -11.03 5.36
CA ILE A 48 6.00 -12.47 5.46
C ILE A 48 5.21 -12.76 6.72
N ASN A 49 4.12 -13.49 6.56
CA ASN A 49 3.45 -14.17 7.66
C ASN A 49 3.79 -15.66 7.57
N ARG A 50 4.57 -16.16 8.54
CA ARG A 50 5.01 -17.55 8.62
C ARG A 50 3.85 -18.51 8.91
N GLU A 51 2.94 -18.13 9.80
CA GLU A 51 1.81 -18.97 10.22
C GLU A 51 0.82 -19.16 9.07
N GLN A 52 0.50 -18.10 8.35
CA GLN A 52 -0.40 -18.11 7.20
C GLN A 52 0.30 -18.44 5.88
N LYS A 53 1.62 -18.72 5.90
CA LYS A 53 2.44 -19.02 4.72
C LYS A 53 2.22 -18.02 3.58
N THR A 54 2.15 -16.73 3.91
CA THR A 54 1.75 -15.67 2.99
C THR A 54 2.87 -14.66 2.79
N LEU A 55 3.16 -14.38 1.52
CA LEU A 55 3.98 -13.25 1.08
C LEU A 55 3.06 -12.05 0.78
N TYR A 56 3.23 -10.99 1.54
CA TYR A 56 2.47 -9.76 1.40
C TYR A 56 3.25 -8.73 0.59
N PHE A 57 2.53 -8.03 -0.28
CA PHE A 57 2.98 -6.82 -0.95
C PHE A 57 2.02 -5.68 -0.60
N CYS A 58 2.56 -4.49 -0.34
CA CYS A 58 1.72 -3.33 -0.09
C CYS A 58 2.18 -2.05 -0.78
N GLU A 59 1.19 -1.21 -1.06
CA GLU A 59 1.33 0.17 -1.51
C GLU A 59 0.57 1.06 -0.53
N ILE A 60 1.24 2.04 0.05
CA ILE A 60 0.72 2.92 1.09
C ILE A 60 0.45 4.29 0.46
N THR A 61 -0.76 4.83 0.65
CA THR A 61 -1.06 6.19 0.21
C THR A 61 -1.88 6.95 1.22
N VAL A 62 -1.38 8.15 1.55
CA VAL A 62 -2.13 9.19 2.27
C VAL A 62 -2.76 10.21 1.31
N SER A 63 -2.42 10.12 0.02
CA SER A 63 -2.94 11.02 -1.00
C SER A 63 -4.45 10.86 -1.14
N GLY A 64 -5.17 11.97 -1.24
CA GLY A 64 -6.63 11.95 -1.38
C GLY A 64 -7.39 11.64 -0.08
N PHE A 65 -6.73 11.68 1.08
CA PHE A 65 -7.42 11.57 2.38
C PHE A 65 -8.52 12.65 2.53
N LEU A 66 -8.19 13.93 2.30
CA LEU A 66 -9.16 15.04 2.33
C LEU A 66 -9.88 15.31 1.00
N GLY A 67 -9.53 14.60 -0.08
CA GLY A 67 -9.93 14.95 -1.45
C GLY A 67 -9.06 16.08 -2.05
N HIS A 68 -9.49 16.67 -3.17
CA HIS A 68 -8.85 17.81 -3.85
C HIS A 68 -9.86 18.93 -4.11
N ARG A 69 -9.58 20.16 -3.64
CA ARG A 69 -10.40 21.37 -3.89
C ARG A 69 -11.90 21.16 -3.62
N GLY A 70 -12.24 20.53 -2.50
CA GLY A 70 -13.63 20.23 -2.10
C GLY A 70 -14.27 19.03 -2.79
N LYS A 71 -13.60 18.39 -3.75
CA LYS A 71 -14.05 17.14 -4.39
C LYS A 71 -13.32 15.94 -3.81
N ASP A 72 -14.01 14.81 -3.67
CA ASP A 72 -13.41 13.59 -3.09
C ASP A 72 -12.29 13.01 -3.96
N PHE A 73 -12.24 13.35 -5.26
CA PHE A 73 -11.30 12.78 -6.22
C PHE A 73 -9.91 13.44 -6.17
N HIS A 74 -8.84 12.63 -6.12
CA HIS A 74 -7.45 13.08 -6.14
C HIS A 74 -6.63 12.33 -7.20
N ILE A 75 -6.03 13.06 -8.15
CA ILE A 75 -5.31 12.49 -9.30
C ILE A 75 -4.11 11.64 -8.84
N GLY A 76 -3.33 12.13 -7.88
CA GLY A 76 -2.17 11.38 -7.36
C GLY A 76 -2.57 10.06 -6.69
N ALA A 77 -3.73 10.03 -6.02
CA ALA A 77 -4.23 8.82 -5.36
C ALA A 77 -4.71 7.80 -6.40
N THR A 78 -5.38 8.29 -7.45
CA THR A 78 -5.85 7.46 -8.57
C THR A 78 -4.69 6.87 -9.37
N ARG A 79 -3.62 7.64 -9.59
CA ARG A 79 -2.41 7.15 -10.25
C ARG A 79 -1.77 6.03 -9.43
N LYS A 80 -1.57 6.25 -8.12
CA LYS A 80 -1.00 5.23 -7.23
C LYS A 80 -1.87 3.96 -7.18
N PHE A 81 -3.20 4.12 -7.13
CA PHE A 81 -4.15 3.00 -7.21
C PHE A 81 -4.00 2.18 -8.50
N ALA A 82 -3.93 2.85 -9.66
CA ALA A 82 -3.79 2.17 -10.95
C ALA A 82 -2.41 1.51 -11.11
N ASP A 83 -1.33 2.20 -10.71
CA ASP A 83 0.04 1.69 -10.76
C ASP A 83 0.23 0.51 -9.80
N ALA A 84 -0.41 0.54 -8.62
CA ALA A 84 -0.46 -0.58 -7.68
C ALA A 84 -1.18 -1.79 -8.30
N PHE A 85 -2.38 -1.58 -8.86
CA PHE A 85 -3.15 -2.65 -9.50
C PHE A 85 -2.38 -3.30 -10.66
N ALA A 86 -1.70 -2.51 -11.50
CA ALA A 86 -0.89 -3.02 -12.60
C ALA A 86 0.26 -3.91 -12.11
N ARG A 87 1.04 -3.46 -11.12
CA ARG A 87 2.14 -4.24 -10.52
C ARG A 87 1.61 -5.50 -9.84
N PHE A 88 0.54 -5.38 -9.06
CA PHE A 88 -0.10 -6.51 -8.40
C PHE A 88 -0.61 -7.56 -9.38
N SER A 89 -1.22 -7.14 -10.50
CA SER A 89 -1.67 -8.06 -11.56
C SER A 89 -0.53 -8.93 -12.08
N ILE A 90 0.65 -8.33 -12.28
CA ILE A 90 1.85 -9.03 -12.76
C ILE A 90 2.32 -10.08 -11.73
N ILE A 91 2.41 -9.72 -10.45
CA ILE A 91 2.92 -10.64 -9.42
C ILE A 91 1.90 -11.72 -9.02
N THR A 92 0.61 -11.46 -9.21
CA THR A 92 -0.46 -12.46 -9.00
C THR A 92 -0.65 -13.41 -10.18
N HIS A 93 -0.09 -13.09 -11.34
CA HIS A 93 -0.12 -13.98 -12.51
C HIS A 93 0.58 -15.31 -12.18
N SER A 94 0.00 -16.43 -12.60
CA SER A 94 0.35 -17.77 -12.12
C SER A 94 1.85 -18.10 -12.18
N LEU A 95 2.50 -17.83 -13.33
CA LEU A 95 3.93 -18.09 -13.53
C LEU A 95 4.79 -17.21 -12.63
N THR A 96 4.50 -15.90 -12.57
CA THR A 96 5.23 -14.95 -11.74
C THR A 96 5.07 -15.26 -10.26
N LYS A 97 3.83 -15.53 -9.83
CA LYS A 97 3.50 -15.95 -8.46
C LYS A 97 4.30 -17.17 -8.05
N ALA A 98 4.34 -18.21 -8.89
CA ALA A 98 5.09 -19.42 -8.61
C ALA A 98 6.61 -19.15 -8.49
N SER A 99 7.14 -18.27 -9.35
CA SER A 99 8.56 -17.88 -9.30
C SER A 99 8.90 -17.08 -8.05
N LEU A 100 8.07 -16.09 -7.72
CA LEU A 100 8.22 -15.25 -6.53
C LEU A 100 8.15 -16.06 -5.24
N LEU A 101 7.18 -16.98 -5.13
CA LEU A 101 7.08 -17.87 -3.98
C LEU A 101 8.36 -18.69 -3.85
N ARG A 102 8.82 -19.38 -4.89
CA ARG A 102 10.07 -20.17 -4.84
C ARG A 102 11.30 -19.34 -4.47
N ALA A 103 11.41 -18.12 -4.97
CA ALA A 103 12.51 -17.21 -4.63
C ALA A 103 12.45 -16.81 -3.15
N ALA A 104 11.27 -16.40 -2.67
CA ALA A 104 11.08 -16.04 -1.26
C ALA A 104 11.26 -17.25 -0.32
N GLU A 105 10.78 -18.44 -0.69
CA GLU A 105 10.98 -19.66 0.10
C GLU A 105 12.46 -19.97 0.30
N ARG A 106 13.27 -19.81 -0.76
CA ARG A 106 14.73 -19.98 -0.69
C ARG A 106 15.41 -18.92 0.18
N ASP A 107 14.97 -17.67 0.05
CA ASP A 107 15.60 -16.54 0.72
C ASP A 107 15.31 -16.52 2.24
N TYR A 108 14.12 -16.98 2.64
CA TYR A 108 13.65 -16.83 4.02
C TYR A 108 13.49 -18.16 4.77
N ASP A 109 13.75 -19.30 4.11
CA ASP A 109 13.64 -20.65 4.66
C ASP A 109 12.24 -20.93 5.26
N ILE A 110 11.21 -20.61 4.49
CA ILE A 110 9.79 -20.77 4.87
C ILE A 110 9.05 -21.26 3.65
N LYS A 111 8.18 -22.27 3.79
CA LYS A 111 7.26 -22.67 2.72
C LYS A 111 6.10 -21.68 2.62
N LEU A 112 5.89 -21.08 1.44
CA LEU A 112 4.89 -20.04 1.18
C LEU A 112 3.86 -20.55 0.16
N GLU A 113 2.59 -20.34 0.46
CA GLU A 113 1.46 -20.85 -0.34
C GLU A 113 0.67 -19.72 -1.01
N HIS A 114 0.77 -18.50 -0.48
CA HIS A 114 -0.09 -17.38 -0.87
C HIS A 114 0.71 -16.11 -1.16
N ILE A 115 0.22 -15.34 -2.13
CA ILE A 115 0.59 -13.94 -2.34
C ILE A 115 -0.67 -13.11 -2.08
N ARG A 116 -0.55 -12.06 -1.27
CA ARG A 116 -1.63 -11.11 -0.97
C ARG A 116 -1.12 -9.69 -1.19
N CYS A 117 -1.90 -8.89 -1.91
CA CYS A 117 -1.52 -7.55 -2.32
C CYS A 117 -2.48 -6.53 -1.72
N HIS A 118 -1.96 -5.50 -1.07
CA HIS A 118 -2.77 -4.53 -0.35
C HIS A 118 -2.48 -3.09 -0.79
N LEU A 119 -3.55 -2.34 -1.08
CA LEU A 119 -3.48 -0.89 -1.04
C LEU A 119 -3.86 -0.44 0.37
N VAL A 120 -2.91 0.17 1.07
CA VAL A 120 -3.05 0.61 2.46
C VAL A 120 -3.33 2.10 2.48
N VAL A 121 -4.40 2.49 3.16
CA VAL A 121 -4.84 3.88 3.27
C VAL A 121 -5.26 4.20 4.71
N PRO A 122 -5.19 5.47 5.14
CA PRO A 122 -5.88 5.87 6.37
C PRO A 122 -7.38 5.61 6.27
N LYS A 123 -7.97 5.08 7.33
CA LYS A 123 -9.42 4.92 7.46
C LYS A 123 -10.12 6.25 7.26
N GLY A 124 -11.18 6.26 6.44
CA GLY A 124 -11.91 7.48 6.10
C GLY A 124 -11.33 8.28 4.93
N SER A 125 -10.34 7.73 4.21
CA SER A 125 -9.80 8.34 2.99
C SER A 125 -10.90 8.61 1.95
N ARG A 126 -11.16 9.89 1.65
CA ARG A 126 -12.28 10.29 0.78
C ARG A 126 -12.12 9.81 -0.65
N PHE A 127 -10.91 9.70 -1.18
CA PHE A 127 -10.70 9.27 -2.57
C PHE A 127 -11.23 7.87 -2.87
N ILE A 128 -11.28 6.97 -1.87
CA ILE A 128 -11.82 5.62 -2.04
C ILE A 128 -13.29 5.68 -2.47
N ARG A 129 -14.05 6.60 -1.88
CA ARG A 129 -15.46 6.84 -2.23
C ARG A 129 -15.63 7.43 -3.62
N ALA A 130 -14.58 8.10 -4.13
CA ALA A 130 -14.55 8.74 -5.44
C ALA A 130 -14.05 7.85 -6.59
N LEU A 131 -13.69 6.59 -6.32
CA LEU A 131 -13.14 5.69 -7.35
C LEU A 131 -14.14 5.43 -8.50
N GLY A 132 -15.44 5.51 -8.23
CA GLY A 132 -16.49 5.28 -9.24
C GLY A 132 -16.37 3.88 -9.85
N TYR A 133 -16.37 3.79 -11.19
CA TYR A 133 -16.24 2.50 -11.89
C TYR A 133 -14.92 1.75 -11.57
N ARG A 134 -13.88 2.44 -11.08
CA ARG A 134 -12.58 1.82 -10.75
C ARG A 134 -12.65 0.92 -9.52
N THR A 135 -13.71 1.03 -8.72
CA THR A 135 -13.99 0.07 -7.63
C THR A 135 -14.06 -1.37 -8.13
N ARG A 136 -14.47 -1.59 -9.40
CA ARG A 136 -14.44 -2.90 -10.06
C ARG A 136 -13.06 -3.56 -10.06
N LEU A 137 -11.97 -2.79 -10.01
CA LEU A 137 -10.62 -3.35 -9.92
C LEU A 137 -10.37 -4.07 -8.58
N LEU A 138 -11.00 -3.64 -7.49
CA LEU A 138 -10.94 -4.35 -6.20
C LEU A 138 -11.70 -5.68 -6.25
N GLU A 139 -12.79 -5.75 -7.03
CA GLU A 139 -13.59 -6.96 -7.20
C GLU A 139 -12.87 -8.07 -8.00
N MET A 140 -11.81 -7.73 -8.73
CA MET A 140 -11.02 -8.68 -9.52
C MET A 140 -10.12 -9.59 -8.66
N GLY A 141 -10.02 -9.35 -7.34
CA GLY A 141 -9.26 -10.20 -6.42
C GLY A 141 -7.73 -10.09 -6.54
N VAL A 142 -7.23 -9.12 -7.31
CA VAL A 142 -5.80 -8.85 -7.47
C VAL A 142 -5.25 -8.01 -6.31
N MET A 143 -6.07 -7.13 -5.75
CA MET A 143 -5.69 -6.12 -4.76
C MET A 143 -6.78 -5.93 -3.73
N ASP A 144 -6.42 -6.05 -2.45
CA ASP A 144 -7.30 -5.76 -1.33
C ASP A 144 -7.10 -4.30 -0.88
N LEU A 145 -8.17 -3.59 -0.58
CA LEU A 145 -8.08 -2.31 0.13
C LEU A 145 -7.95 -2.58 1.63
N THR A 146 -6.97 -1.97 2.30
CA THR A 146 -6.81 -2.06 3.75
C THR A 146 -6.80 -0.68 4.37
N GLU A 147 -7.89 -0.37 5.06
CA GLU A 147 -8.03 0.86 5.82
C GLU A 147 -7.41 0.68 7.20
N ILE A 148 -6.47 1.56 7.56
CA ILE A 148 -5.79 1.56 8.85
C ILE A 148 -6.25 2.77 9.65
N GLU A 149 -6.69 2.49 10.88
CA GLU A 149 -7.00 3.54 11.85
C GLU A 149 -5.71 4.09 12.46
N LEU A 150 -5.51 5.39 12.26
CA LEU A 150 -4.43 6.14 12.88
C LEU A 150 -4.89 6.62 14.25
N PRO A 151 -4.02 6.60 15.28
CA PRO A 151 -4.31 7.23 16.57
C PRO A 151 -4.52 8.73 16.43
N ASP A 152 -5.11 9.32 17.46
CA ASP A 152 -5.52 10.73 17.45
C ASP A 152 -4.34 11.68 17.14
N ASN A 153 -3.16 11.43 17.69
CA ASN A 153 -1.97 12.26 17.44
C ASN A 153 -1.49 12.20 15.98
N GLU A 154 -1.38 11.01 15.37
CA GLU A 154 -1.02 10.91 13.94
C GLU A 154 -2.17 11.41 13.04
N GLY A 155 -3.43 11.22 13.44
CA GLY A 155 -4.60 11.75 12.76
C GLY A 155 -4.63 13.28 12.73
N GLU A 156 -4.24 13.93 13.83
CA GLU A 156 -4.08 15.39 13.91
C GLU A 156 -2.96 15.89 13.00
N ILE A 157 -1.79 15.22 13.00
CA ILE A 157 -0.67 15.55 12.11
C ILE A 157 -1.12 15.46 10.65
N LEU A 158 -1.76 14.35 10.26
CA LEU A 158 -2.28 14.14 8.91
C LEU A 158 -3.21 15.28 8.49
N ASN A 159 -4.18 15.63 9.34
CA ASN A 159 -5.14 16.69 9.06
C ASN A 159 -4.48 18.07 8.97
N ARG A 160 -3.56 18.39 9.88
CA ARG A 160 -2.85 19.67 9.92
C ARG A 160 -2.04 19.90 8.65
N VAL A 161 -1.22 18.90 8.26
CA VAL A 161 -0.35 19.01 7.09
C VAL A 161 -1.16 19.12 5.80
N LEU A 162 -2.21 18.32 5.65
CA LEU A 162 -3.04 18.35 4.44
C LEU A 162 -3.87 19.64 4.33
N LYS A 163 -4.36 20.20 5.44
CA LYS A 163 -5.05 21.51 5.44
C LYS A 163 -4.11 22.65 5.06
N ALA A 164 -2.89 22.67 5.62
CA ALA A 164 -1.88 23.67 5.28
C ALA A 164 -1.51 23.61 3.78
N ALA A 165 -1.30 22.41 3.24
CA ALA A 165 -1.04 22.22 1.82
C ALA A 165 -2.19 22.68 0.92
N SER A 166 -3.45 22.43 1.32
CA SER A 166 -4.61 22.90 0.57
C SER A 166 -4.74 24.43 0.57
N ALA A 167 -4.40 25.09 1.69
CA ALA A 167 -4.49 26.54 1.81
C ALA A 167 -3.46 27.27 0.92
N GLU A 168 -2.26 26.72 0.74
CA GLU A 168 -1.24 27.30 -0.15
C GLU A 168 -1.58 27.19 -1.65
N MET A 169 -2.47 26.27 -2.03
CA MET A 169 -2.87 26.03 -3.41
C MET A 169 -4.15 26.78 -3.82
N SER A 170 -4.73 27.55 -2.89
CA SER A 170 -5.94 28.36 -3.06
C SER A 170 -5.57 29.83 -3.22
#